data_AF-A0A9P6G1G2-F1
#
_entry.id   AF-A0A9P6G1G2-F1
#
_cell.length_a   1.000
_cell.length_b   1.000
_cell.length_c   1.000
_cell.angle_alpha   90.00
_cell.angle_beta   90.00
_cell.angle_gamma   90.00
#
_symmetry.space_group_name_H-M   'P 1'
#
loop_
_entity.id
_entity.type
_entity.pdbx_description
1 polymer ?
#
loop_
_entity_poly.entity_id
_entity_poly.type
_entity_poly.pdbx_seq_one_letter_code
_entity_poly.pdbx_strand_id
1 'polypeptide(L)'
;MAIYSMTRYAQNIRTCRHQLFDIHFSKHITKRLPPCGFCDNCLLSPEFIVAEDIRADVRALCVLLEKLAEVNERVTLNKLVEAWQGVGGLRVIAKTVREEYGTQVACKRTNKDDYDRIINHLVVNNYLREDFHFTVYSTVA
;
A
#
# COMPACT_ATOMS: atom_id res chain seq x y z
N MET A 1 -4.41 3.36 16.64
CA MET A 1 -4.01 2.81 15.33
C MET A 1 -3.30 1.45 15.46
N ALA A 2 -3.89 0.46 16.13
CA ALA A 2 -3.23 -0.85 16.34
C ALA A 2 -3.13 -1.67 15.04
N ILE A 3 -4.14 -1.57 14.16
CA ILE A 3 -4.19 -2.27 12.87
C ILE A 3 -3.03 -1.86 11.95
N TYR A 4 -2.78 -0.55 11.80
CA TYR A 4 -1.68 -0.10 10.92
C TYR A 4 -0.30 -0.50 11.45
N SER A 5 -0.14 -0.66 12.77
CA SER A 5 1.10 -1.24 13.33
C SER A 5 1.31 -2.68 12.88
N MET A 6 0.24 -3.49 12.80
CA MET A 6 0.34 -4.85 12.25
C MET A 6 0.61 -4.86 10.74
N THR A 7 0.00 -3.96 9.96
CA THR A 7 0.32 -3.85 8.53
C THR A 7 1.78 -3.47 8.32
N ARG A 8 2.33 -2.52 9.11
CA ARG A 8 3.77 -2.18 9.10
C ARG A 8 4.64 -3.39 9.44
N TYR A 9 4.25 -4.18 10.43
CA TYR A 9 4.95 -5.41 10.77
C TYR A 9 4.95 -6.38 9.58
N ALA A 10 3.79 -6.70 9.00
CA ALA A 10 3.66 -7.64 7.90
C ALA A 10 4.47 -7.22 6.67
N GLN A 11 4.45 -5.93 6.32
CA GLN A 11 5.16 -5.40 5.14
C GLN A 11 6.68 -5.25 5.32
N ASN A 12 7.18 -5.25 6.56
CA ASN A 12 8.60 -5.06 6.83
C ASN A 12 9.38 -6.35 6.52
N ILE A 13 10.30 -6.24 5.57
CA ILE A 13 11.19 -7.33 5.14
C ILE A 13 12.65 -7.14 5.58
N ARG A 14 12.96 -6.04 6.27
CA ARG A 14 14.35 -5.64 6.61
C ARG A 14 14.70 -5.85 8.07
N THR A 15 13.75 -5.60 8.96
CA THR A 15 13.98 -5.64 10.40
C THR A 15 13.65 -7.02 10.94
N CYS A 16 14.50 -7.59 11.79
CA CYS A 16 14.23 -8.85 12.46
C CYS A 16 12.86 -8.84 13.14
N ARG A 17 12.09 -9.93 12.99
CA ARG A 17 10.74 -10.05 13.58
C ARG A 17 10.74 -9.89 15.10
N HIS A 18 11.74 -10.46 15.79
CA HIS A 18 11.87 -10.34 17.24
C HIS A 18 12.12 -8.89 17.66
N GLN A 19 13.02 -8.19 16.96
CA GLN A 19 13.23 -6.76 17.20
C GLN A 19 11.95 -5.95 16.99
N LEU A 20 11.12 -6.29 16.00
CA LEU A 20 9.84 -5.60 15.79
C LEU A 20 8.87 -5.82 16.96
N PHE A 21 8.81 -7.04 17.50
CA PHE A 21 8.03 -7.33 18.71
C PHE A 21 8.56 -6.57 19.92
N ASP A 22 9.88 -6.53 20.11
CA ASP A 22 10.50 -5.79 21.20
C ASP A 22 10.19 -4.29 21.11
N ILE A 23 10.25 -3.70 19.92
CA ILE A 23 9.89 -2.28 19.73
C ILE A 23 8.42 -2.03 20.08
N HIS A 24 7.54 -2.98 19.77
CA HIS A 24 6.11 -2.83 20.04
C HIS A 24 5.77 -2.93 21.53
N PHE A 25 6.34 -3.93 22.22
CA PHE A 25 6.01 -4.24 23.62
C PHE A 25 6.93 -3.55 24.63
N SER A 26 8.18 -3.32 24.27
CA SER A 26 9.24 -2.88 25.18
C SER A 26 9.66 -1.44 24.89
N LYS A 27 8.71 -0.50 25.02
CA LYS A 27 8.92 0.96 24.82
C LYS A 27 10.05 1.57 25.67
N HIS A 28 10.57 0.85 26.66
CA HIS A 28 11.60 1.29 27.60
C HIS A 28 13.00 0.71 27.34
N ILE A 29 13.17 -0.14 26.32
CA ILE A 29 14.49 -0.65 25.95
C ILE A 29 15.25 0.44 25.19
N THR A 30 16.31 0.96 25.80
CA THR A 30 17.18 1.99 25.22
C THR A 30 18.15 1.45 24.17
N LYS A 31 18.33 0.12 24.09
CA LYS A 31 19.24 -0.55 23.15
C LYS A 31 18.52 -1.62 22.34
N ARG A 32 18.48 -1.46 21.02
CA ARG A 32 17.95 -2.47 20.10
C ARG A 32 18.71 -3.79 20.29
N LEU A 33 18.00 -4.88 20.59
CA LEU A 33 18.57 -6.22 20.66
C LEU A 33 19.18 -6.62 19.30
N PRO A 34 20.22 -7.46 19.25
CA PRO A 34 20.76 -7.95 17.99
C PRO A 34 19.71 -8.75 17.20
N PRO A 35 19.82 -8.85 15.86
CA PRO A 35 18.94 -9.71 15.06
C PRO A 35 19.00 -11.16 15.56
N CYS A 36 17.85 -11.85 15.56
CA CYS A 36 17.79 -13.21 16.11
C CYS A 36 18.49 -14.27 15.24
N GLY A 37 18.72 -14.01 13.96
CA GLY A 37 19.39 -14.93 13.03
C GLY A 37 18.51 -16.05 12.43
N PHE A 38 17.27 -16.24 12.90
CA PHE A 38 16.43 -17.39 12.49
C PHE A 38 15.00 -17.03 12.04
N CYS A 39 14.58 -15.77 12.06
CA CYS A 39 13.29 -15.38 11.47
C CYS A 39 13.41 -15.19 9.94
N ASP A 40 12.28 -15.22 9.24
CA ASP A 40 12.17 -14.95 7.79
C ASP A 40 13.00 -13.74 7.33
N ASN A 41 12.89 -12.59 8.01
CA ASN A 41 13.65 -11.38 7.64
C ASN A 41 15.17 -11.50 7.87
N CYS A 42 15.61 -12.35 8.81
CA CYS A 42 17.03 -12.61 9.04
C CYS A 42 17.60 -13.64 8.05
N LEU A 43 16.75 -14.55 7.56
CA LEU A 43 17.10 -15.58 6.59
C LEU A 43 16.99 -15.07 5.14
N LEU A 44 16.30 -13.95 4.92
CA LEU A 44 16.17 -13.32 3.61
C LEU A 44 17.52 -12.74 3.17
N SER A 45 18.01 -13.19 2.01
CA SER A 45 19.24 -12.63 1.42
C SER A 45 19.03 -11.15 1.04
N PRO A 46 19.98 -10.24 1.37
CA PRO A 46 19.87 -8.83 1.05
C PRO A 46 19.68 -8.52 -0.44
N GLU A 47 20.14 -9.41 -1.32
CA GLU A 47 20.01 -9.26 -2.78
C GLU A 47 18.55 -9.27 -3.26
N PHE A 48 17.63 -9.86 -2.50
CA PHE A 48 16.19 -9.84 -2.80
C PHE A 48 15.49 -8.57 -2.29
N ILE A 49 16.19 -7.70 -1.53
CA ILE A 49 15.62 -6.49 -0.95
C ILE A 49 15.89 -5.31 -1.89
N VAL A 50 14.95 -5.06 -2.80
CA VAL A 50 15.02 -3.92 -3.73
C VAL A 50 14.37 -2.69 -3.10
N ALA A 51 15.07 -1.55 -3.17
CA ALA A 51 14.47 -0.24 -2.90
C ALA A 51 14.00 0.37 -4.21
N GLU A 52 12.70 0.62 -4.30
CA GLU A 52 12.07 1.12 -5.52
C GLU A 52 11.48 2.52 -5.30
N ASP A 53 11.63 3.40 -6.29
CA ASP A 53 10.95 4.69 -6.33
C ASP A 53 9.52 4.54 -6.87
N ILE A 54 8.54 4.78 -6.00
CA ILE A 54 7.11 4.69 -6.32
C ILE A 54 6.47 6.04 -6.64
N ARG A 55 7.23 7.14 -6.77
CA ARG A 55 6.64 8.49 -6.98
C ARG A 55 5.70 8.59 -8.18
N ALA A 56 6.05 7.95 -9.28
CA ALA A 56 5.21 7.93 -10.49
C ALA A 56 3.88 7.21 -10.23
N ASP A 57 3.93 6.08 -9.52
CA ASP A 57 2.75 5.31 -9.12
C ASP A 57 1.83 6.13 -8.21
N VAL A 58 2.41 6.79 -7.20
CA VAL A 58 1.64 7.65 -6.27
C VAL A 58 0.96 8.79 -7.03
N ARG A 59 1.68 9.45 -7.95
CA ARG A 59 1.10 10.53 -8.76
C ARG A 59 -0.06 10.04 -9.61
N ALA A 60 0.12 8.92 -10.29
CA ALA A 60 -0.92 8.28 -11.09
C ALA A 60 -2.16 7.94 -10.25
N LEU A 61 -1.95 7.40 -9.06
CA LEU A 61 -3.03 7.02 -8.15
C LEU A 61 -3.78 8.25 -7.61
N CYS A 62 -3.10 9.33 -7.25
CA CYS A 62 -3.75 10.56 -6.81
C CYS A 62 -4.65 11.14 -7.90
N VAL A 63 -4.16 11.23 -9.14
CA VAL A 63 -4.95 11.73 -10.28
C VAL A 63 -6.16 10.82 -10.53
N LEU A 64 -5.99 9.49 -10.45
CA LEU A 64 -7.10 8.55 -10.60
C LEU A 64 -8.18 8.79 -9.52
N LEU A 65 -7.77 8.98 -8.27
CA LEU A 65 -8.69 9.27 -7.17
C LEU A 65 -9.40 10.61 -7.34
N GLU A 66 -8.71 11.64 -7.83
CA GLU A 66 -9.31 12.94 -8.18
C GLU A 66 -10.38 12.79 -9.26
N LYS A 67 -10.10 12.03 -10.33
CA LYS A 67 -11.09 11.76 -11.39
C LYS A 67 -12.29 10.95 -10.90
N LEU A 68 -12.07 10.00 -10.00
CA LEU A 68 -13.18 9.26 -9.38
C LEU A 68 -14.03 10.17 -8.50
N ALA A 69 -13.42 11.10 -7.78
CA ALA A 69 -14.12 12.10 -6.98
C ALA A 69 -14.92 13.09 -7.85
N GLU A 70 -14.40 13.52 -9.00
CA GLU A 70 -15.10 14.40 -9.96
C GLU A 70 -16.43 13.79 -10.45
N VAL A 71 -16.49 12.47 -10.62
CA VAL A 71 -17.70 11.74 -11.03
C VAL A 71 -18.51 11.20 -9.84
N ASN A 72 -18.14 11.59 -8.61
CA ASN A 72 -18.77 11.17 -7.36
C ASN A 72 -18.83 9.62 -7.18
N GLU A 73 -17.83 8.91 -7.69
CA GLU A 73 -17.73 7.45 -7.58
C GLU A 73 -16.90 7.07 -6.34
N ARG A 74 -17.49 6.25 -5.46
CA ARG A 74 -16.78 5.68 -4.31
C ARG A 74 -16.27 4.29 -4.65
N VAL A 75 -14.99 4.05 -4.39
CA VAL A 75 -14.31 2.80 -4.74
C VAL A 75 -13.76 2.11 -3.49
N THR A 76 -13.96 0.79 -3.41
CA THR A 76 -13.26 -0.06 -2.45
C THR A 76 -11.83 -0.32 -2.96
N LEU A 77 -10.94 -0.81 -2.08
CA LEU A 77 -9.57 -1.15 -2.44
C LEU A 77 -9.48 -2.04 -3.70
N ASN A 78 -10.29 -3.09 -3.78
CA ASN A 78 -10.29 -3.99 -4.94
C ASN A 78 -10.68 -3.26 -6.24
N LYS A 79 -11.73 -2.42 -6.20
CA LYS A 79 -12.14 -1.63 -7.36
C LYS A 79 -11.07 -0.62 -7.77
N LEU A 80 -10.36 -0.03 -6.81
CA LEU A 80 -9.26 0.90 -7.08
C LEU A 80 -8.09 0.19 -7.77
N VAL A 81 -7.73 -1.02 -7.32
CA VAL A 81 -6.68 -1.84 -7.97
C VAL A 81 -7.09 -2.23 -9.39
N GLU A 82 -8.32 -2.68 -9.60
CA GLU A 82 -8.85 -3.00 -10.93
C GLU A 82 -8.81 -1.77 -11.87
N ALA A 83 -9.26 -0.62 -11.37
CA ALA A 83 -9.20 0.64 -12.11
C ALA A 83 -7.75 1.00 -12.48
N TRP A 84 -6.82 0.92 -11.52
CA TRP A 84 -5.43 1.26 -11.76
C TRP A 84 -4.74 0.31 -12.76
N GLN A 85 -5.08 -0.98 -12.71
CA GLN A 85 -4.67 -1.97 -13.71
C GLN A 85 -5.25 -1.69 -15.11
N GLY A 86 -6.36 -0.95 -15.18
CA GLY A 86 -7.09 -0.66 -16.41
C GLY A 86 -8.06 -1.78 -16.82
N VAL A 87 -8.52 -2.54 -15.83
CA VAL A 87 -9.55 -3.58 -16.01
C VAL A 87 -10.85 -3.18 -15.29
N GLY A 88 -11.91 -3.98 -15.47
CA GLY A 88 -13.20 -3.72 -14.81
C GLY A 88 -13.98 -2.53 -15.38
N GLY A 89 -15.01 -2.12 -14.64
CA GLY A 89 -15.97 -1.08 -15.06
C GLY A 89 -15.38 0.33 -15.13
N LEU A 90 -14.30 0.60 -14.38
CA LEU A 90 -13.66 1.92 -14.27
C LEU A 90 -12.48 2.10 -15.24
N ARG A 91 -12.28 1.15 -16.17
CA ARG A 91 -11.18 1.17 -17.16
C ARG A 91 -11.13 2.45 -18.00
N VAL A 92 -12.28 3.10 -18.24
CA VAL A 92 -12.37 4.31 -19.07
C VAL A 92 -11.70 5.48 -18.37
N ILE A 93 -11.95 5.65 -17.07
CA ILE A 93 -11.33 6.70 -16.25
C ILE A 93 -9.82 6.50 -16.20
N ALA A 94 -9.37 5.26 -15.97
CA ALA A 94 -7.96 4.93 -15.97
C ALA A 94 -7.28 5.19 -17.33
N LYS A 95 -7.99 4.98 -18.44
CA LYS A 95 -7.49 5.29 -19.78
C LYS A 95 -7.34 6.81 -19.97
N THR A 96 -8.32 7.59 -19.54
CA THR A 96 -8.27 9.07 -19.58
C THR A 96 -7.07 9.59 -18.78
N VAL A 97 -6.84 9.07 -17.58
CA VAL A 97 -5.67 9.45 -16.77
C VAL A 97 -4.36 9.14 -17.50
N ARG A 98 -4.24 7.96 -18.12
CA ARG A 98 -3.05 7.55 -18.91
C ARG A 98 -2.81 8.45 -20.12
N GLU A 99 -3.88 8.87 -20.79
CA GLU A 99 -3.83 9.72 -21.99
C GLU A 99 -3.51 11.19 -21.63
N GLU A 100 -4.14 11.73 -20.58
CA GLU A 100 -3.99 13.12 -20.14
C GLU A 100 -2.61 13.41 -19.52
N TYR A 101 -2.04 12.44 -18.80
CA TYR A 101 -0.76 12.61 -18.09
C TYR A 101 0.43 11.96 -18.81
N GLY A 102 0.26 11.58 -20.09
CA GLY A 102 1.31 11.18 -21.01
C GLY A 102 2.35 10.22 -20.43
N THR A 103 2.12 8.91 -20.53
CA THR A 103 3.12 7.85 -20.23
C THR A 103 3.68 7.79 -18.79
N GLN A 104 3.41 8.78 -17.92
CA GLN A 104 3.85 8.77 -16.51
C GLN A 104 2.90 7.99 -15.59
N VAL A 105 1.86 7.38 -16.14
CA VAL A 105 0.79 6.74 -15.38
C VAL A 105 1.10 5.26 -15.20
N ALA A 106 2.02 5.04 -14.24
CA ALA A 106 2.39 3.78 -13.60
C ALA A 106 2.96 2.68 -14.52
N CYS A 107 4.14 2.18 -14.15
CA CYS A 107 4.64 0.91 -14.65
C CYS A 107 3.58 -0.15 -14.38
N LYS A 108 3.08 -0.81 -15.43
CA LYS A 108 2.20 -1.96 -15.26
C LYS A 108 2.94 -2.96 -14.36
N ARG A 109 2.49 -3.09 -13.11
CA ARG A 109 3.06 -4.03 -12.16
C ARG A 109 2.68 -5.44 -12.58
N THR A 110 3.61 -6.36 -12.41
CA THR A 110 3.46 -7.74 -12.86
C THR A 110 2.42 -8.49 -12.03
N ASN A 111 2.38 -8.23 -10.72
CA ASN A 111 1.46 -8.90 -9.80
C ASN A 111 0.41 -7.93 -9.23
N LYS A 112 -0.79 -8.45 -8.92
CA LYS A 112 -1.84 -7.72 -8.19
C LYS A 112 -1.35 -7.29 -6.81
N ASP A 113 -0.61 -8.17 -6.13
CA ASP A 113 -0.12 -7.94 -4.77
C ASP A 113 0.78 -6.70 -4.67
N ASP A 114 1.48 -6.33 -5.75
CA ASP A 114 2.31 -5.13 -5.78
C ASP A 114 1.48 -3.85 -5.69
N TYR A 115 0.32 -3.81 -6.36
CA TYR A 115 -0.62 -2.69 -6.25
C TYR A 115 -1.16 -2.58 -4.83
N ASP A 116 -1.60 -3.70 -4.25
CA ASP A 116 -2.08 -3.75 -2.87
C ASP A 116 -1.00 -3.31 -1.88
N ARG A 117 0.26 -3.71 -2.10
CA ARG A 117 1.39 -3.32 -1.25
C ARG A 117 1.64 -1.81 -1.29
N ILE A 118 1.60 -1.20 -2.48
CA ILE A 118 1.79 0.25 -2.64
C ILE A 118 0.65 1.01 -1.98
N ILE A 119 -0.62 0.64 -2.23
CA ILE A 119 -1.77 1.34 -1.64
C ILE A 119 -1.72 1.24 -0.11
N ASN A 120 -1.47 0.04 0.43
CA ASN A 120 -1.32 -0.15 1.87
C ASN A 120 -0.17 0.69 2.45
N HIS A 121 0.95 0.81 1.73
CA HIS A 121 2.07 1.66 2.15
C HIS A 121 1.64 3.13 2.26
N LEU A 122 0.80 3.61 1.34
CA LEU A 122 0.31 4.99 1.35
C LEU A 122 -0.69 5.25 2.47
N VAL A 123 -1.63 4.33 2.70
CA VAL A 123 -2.62 4.41 3.80
C VAL A 123 -1.91 4.43 5.15
N VAL A 124 -0.99 3.48 5.37
CA VAL A 124 -0.24 3.35 6.62
C VAL A 124 0.63 4.57 6.93
N ASN A 125 1.12 5.27 5.91
CA ASN A 125 1.90 6.51 6.05
C ASN A 125 1.05 7.78 5.98
N ASN A 126 -0.29 7.67 5.98
CA ASN A 126 -1.23 8.79 5.96
C ASN A 126 -1.18 9.67 4.69
N TYR A 127 -0.68 9.14 3.56
CA TYR A 127 -0.84 9.80 2.26
C TYR A 127 -2.25 9.61 1.71
N LEU A 128 -2.86 8.46 1.99
CA LEU A 128 -4.24 8.13 1.69
C LEU A 128 -4.99 7.85 2.99
N ARG A 129 -6.32 8.00 2.95
CA ARG A 129 -7.21 7.72 4.08
C ARG A 129 -8.40 6.91 3.61
N GLU A 130 -8.76 5.90 4.39
CA GLU A 130 -9.96 5.10 4.19
C GLU A 130 -11.21 5.90 4.59
N ASP A 131 -12.30 5.74 3.83
CA ASP A 131 -13.59 6.36 4.11
C ASP A 131 -14.63 5.29 4.38
N PHE A 132 -15.12 5.23 5.62
CA PHE A 132 -16.02 4.16 6.06
C PHE A 132 -17.48 4.53 5.80
N HIS A 133 -18.18 3.66 5.08
CA HIS A 133 -19.61 3.75 4.86
C HIS A 133 -20.37 2.77 5.74
N PHE A 134 -21.32 3.28 6.52
CA PHE A 134 -22.21 2.47 7.34
C PHE A 134 -23.46 2.13 6.53
N THR A 135 -23.67 0.84 6.29
CA THR A 135 -24.92 0.30 5.77
C THR A 135 -25.68 -0.40 6.90
N VAL A 136 -26.93 -0.81 6.65
CA VAL A 136 -27.80 -1.42 7.66
C VAL A 136 -27.17 -2.66 8.32
N TYR A 137 -26.35 -3.42 7.59
CA TYR A 137 -25.81 -4.70 8.04
C TYR A 137 -24.27 -4.74 8.12
N SER A 138 -23.57 -3.75 7.57
CA SER A 138 -22.10 -3.77 7.52
C SER A 138 -21.49 -2.37 7.44
N THR A 139 -20.27 -2.25 7.92
CA THR A 139 -19.39 -1.09 7.66
C THR A 139 -18.41 -1.47 6.57
N VAL A 140 -18.40 -0.72 5.48
CA VAL A 140 -17.56 -0.97 4.30
C VAL A 140 -16.55 0.17 4.15
N ALA A 141 -15.31 -0.16 3.83
CA ALA A 141 -14.25 0.78 3.49
C ALA A 141 -13.95 0.75 1.98
#